data_AF-A0A958MSZ8-F1
#
_entry.id   AF-A0A958MSZ8-F1
#
_cell.length_a   1.000
_cell.length_b   1.000
_cell.length_c   1.000
_cell.angle_alpha   90.00
_cell.angle_beta   90.00
_cell.angle_gamma   90.00
#
_symmetry.space_group_name_H-M   'P 1'
#
loop_
_entity.id
_entity.type
_entity.pdbx_description
1 polymer ?
#
loop_
_entity_poly.entity_id
_entity_poly.type
_entity_poly.pdbx_seq_one_letter_code
_entity_poly.pdbx_strand_id
1 'polypeptide(L)'
;YVVETLQTSGGGGEETETYQVSFAGPLPIPDNQTQGVSADVIADRSPAGRRVLALVDIDHSWKGDLRVSLVAPDGTEVVLHNRTGGSKDDVKGIYGLDLESAEDMAPLSQVTATGTWSLRVSDHARRDVGAIQSFQLQFAP
;
A
#
# COMPACT_ATOMS: atom_id res chain seq x y z
N TYR A 1 -0.64 -4.26 -17.11
CA TYR A 1 -0.03 -4.98 -15.98
C TYR A 1 1.22 -5.66 -16.50
N VAL A 2 2.39 -5.16 -16.13
CA VAL A 2 3.67 -5.80 -16.47
C VAL A 2 4.14 -6.48 -15.20
N VAL A 3 4.16 -7.81 -15.21
CA VAL A 3 4.83 -8.58 -14.15
C VAL A 3 6.28 -8.68 -14.58
N GLU A 4 7.14 -7.81 -14.03
CA GLU A 4 8.57 -7.92 -14.27
C GLU A 4 9.17 -8.84 -13.21
N THR A 5 9.43 -10.09 -13.59
CA THR A 5 10.16 -11.05 -12.76
C THR A 5 11.65 -10.84 -12.98
N LEU A 6 12.34 -10.22 -12.03
CA LEU A 6 13.79 -10.37 -11.96
C LEU A 6 14.08 -11.77 -11.39
N GLN A 7 14.37 -12.74 -12.26
CA GLN A 7 14.86 -14.05 -11.86
C GLN A 7 16.36 -13.92 -11.52
N THR A 8 16.71 -14.11 -10.24
CA THR A 8 18.07 -14.48 -9.87
C THR A 8 18.13 -16.00 -9.74
N SER A 9 18.97 -16.63 -10.56
CA SER A 9 19.17 -18.08 -10.56
C SER A 9 19.89 -18.56 -9.30
N GLY A 10 19.33 -19.54 -8.56
CA GLY A 10 20.08 -20.28 -7.54
C GLY A 10 19.19 -21.20 -6.70
N GLY A 11 19.39 -22.52 -6.79
CA GLY A 11 18.46 -23.53 -6.25
C GLY A 11 18.46 -23.71 -4.73
N GLY A 12 17.34 -24.28 -4.23
CA GLY A 12 17.32 -25.22 -3.12
C GLY A 12 17.55 -24.66 -1.71
N GLY A 13 16.64 -23.81 -1.23
CA GLY A 13 16.52 -23.35 0.16
C GLY A 13 15.39 -22.33 0.23
N GLU A 14 14.62 -22.27 1.32
CA GLU A 14 13.45 -21.40 1.49
C GLU A 14 13.70 -19.99 0.90
N GLU A 15 12.92 -19.59 -0.11
CA GLU A 15 13.13 -18.38 -0.90
C GLU A 15 13.09 -17.11 -0.03
N THR A 16 14.26 -16.61 0.36
CA THR A 16 14.47 -15.29 0.98
C THR A 16 14.49 -14.17 -0.08
N GLU A 17 13.71 -14.30 -1.15
CA GLU A 17 13.68 -13.33 -2.25
C GLU A 17 12.61 -12.26 -2.03
N THR A 18 12.94 -11.04 -2.45
CA THR A 18 11.95 -9.96 -2.51
C THR A 18 10.95 -10.24 -3.61
N TYR A 19 9.66 -10.15 -3.29
CA TYR A 19 8.57 -10.22 -4.27
C TYR A 19 7.76 -8.93 -4.20
N GLN A 20 7.40 -8.37 -5.36
CA GLN A 20 6.65 -7.12 -5.43
C GLN A 20 5.57 -7.15 -6.50
N VAL A 21 4.49 -6.43 -6.25
CA VAL A 21 3.38 -6.22 -7.18
C VAL A 21 2.98 -4.75 -7.13
N SER A 22 2.56 -4.19 -8.26
CA SER A 22 2.29 -2.76 -8.36
C SER A 22 1.02 -2.41 -9.13
N PHE A 23 0.42 -1.33 -8.69
CA PHE A 23 -0.59 -0.55 -9.37
C PHE A 23 0.04 0.77 -9.85
N ALA A 24 -0.34 1.18 -11.05
CA ALA A 24 0.03 2.48 -11.62
C ALA A 24 -1.25 3.23 -12.01
N GLY A 25 -1.35 4.49 -11.55
CA GLY A 25 -2.47 5.39 -11.76
C GLY A 25 -2.28 6.33 -12.98
N PRO A 26 -2.97 7.47 -13.00
CA PRO A 26 -3.69 8.10 -11.88
C PRO A 26 -5.03 7.42 -11.56
N LEU A 27 -5.32 7.24 -10.27
CA LEU A 27 -6.64 6.86 -9.76
C LEU A 27 -7.21 7.99 -8.90
N PRO A 28 -8.23 8.73 -9.38
CA PRO A 28 -8.78 9.88 -8.66
C PRO A 28 -9.35 9.50 -7.28
N ILE A 29 -9.07 10.33 -6.28
CA ILE A 29 -9.65 10.24 -4.94
C ILE A 29 -10.88 11.16 -4.89
N PRO A 30 -12.09 10.63 -4.60
CA PRO A 30 -13.28 11.46 -4.53
C PRO A 30 -13.29 12.38 -3.29
N ASP A 31 -13.51 13.68 -3.51
CA ASP A 31 -13.57 14.73 -2.48
C ASP A 31 -14.63 14.46 -1.41
N ASN A 32 -14.25 14.54 -0.13
CA ASN A 32 -15.11 14.37 1.03
C ASN A 32 -16.01 13.11 1.01
N GLN A 33 -15.52 12.00 0.44
CA GLN A 33 -16.23 10.73 0.40
C GLN A 33 -15.50 9.68 1.24
N THR A 34 -16.10 9.33 2.37
CA THR A 34 -15.52 8.39 3.33
C THR A 34 -15.39 6.96 2.80
N GLN A 35 -16.06 6.63 1.69
CA GLN A 35 -15.87 5.35 1.01
C GLN A 35 -14.58 5.30 0.18
N GLY A 36 -14.08 6.47 -0.25
CA GLY A 36 -12.82 6.61 -0.95
C GLY A 36 -12.72 5.82 -2.27
N VAL A 37 -11.49 5.43 -2.60
CA VAL A 37 -11.13 4.63 -3.76
C VAL A 37 -10.16 3.52 -3.34
N SER A 38 -10.05 2.45 -4.13
CA SER A 38 -9.14 1.33 -3.88
C SER A 38 -8.24 1.07 -5.08
N ALA A 39 -6.92 1.02 -4.85
CA ALA A 39 -5.95 0.52 -5.82
C ALA A 39 -5.59 -0.93 -5.47
N ASP A 40 -5.95 -1.85 -6.35
CA ASP A 40 -5.81 -3.28 -6.13
C ASP A 40 -4.59 -3.86 -6.85
N VAL A 41 -3.88 -4.76 -6.19
CA VAL A 41 -2.79 -5.57 -6.73
C VAL A 41 -2.98 -7.04 -6.36
N ILE A 42 -2.60 -7.95 -7.25
CA ILE A 42 -2.75 -9.39 -7.02
C ILE A 42 -1.38 -9.99 -6.76
N ALA A 43 -1.18 -10.49 -5.54
CA ALA A 43 -0.02 -11.28 -5.17
C ALA A 43 -0.30 -12.76 -5.48
N ASP A 44 0.44 -13.36 -6.40
CA ASP A 44 0.31 -14.77 -6.78
C ASP A 44 1.15 -15.72 -5.89
N ARG A 45 2.09 -15.16 -5.14
CA ARG A 45 2.93 -15.88 -4.17
C ARG A 45 3.20 -15.05 -2.92
N SER A 46 3.73 -15.72 -1.91
CA SER A 46 3.85 -15.16 -0.55
C SER A 46 5.04 -15.80 0.17
N PRO A 47 6.25 -15.19 0.13
CA PRO A 47 7.44 -15.73 0.81
C PRO A 47 7.20 -15.95 2.31
N ALA A 48 7.71 -17.04 2.89
CA ALA A 48 7.58 -17.28 4.33
C ALA A 48 8.41 -16.26 5.12
N GLY A 49 7.97 -15.87 6.33
CA GLY A 49 8.73 -14.99 7.21
C GLY A 49 8.93 -13.54 6.71
N ARG A 50 8.23 -13.14 5.64
CA ARG A 50 8.36 -11.83 5.00
C ARG A 50 7.90 -10.66 5.87
N ARG A 51 8.55 -9.51 5.69
CA ARG A 51 8.03 -8.18 6.00
C ARG A 51 7.16 -7.66 4.86
N VAL A 52 6.11 -6.91 5.20
CA VAL A 52 5.26 -6.22 4.23
C VAL A 52 5.64 -4.74 4.21
N LEU A 53 6.01 -4.24 3.04
CA LEU A 53 6.27 -2.83 2.77
C LEU A 53 5.23 -2.31 1.78
N ALA A 54 4.72 -1.10 2.02
CA ALA A 54 3.78 -0.44 1.13
C ALA A 54 4.38 0.87 0.64
N LEU A 55 4.83 0.86 -0.61
CA LEU A 55 5.31 2.05 -1.30
C LEU A 55 4.10 2.76 -1.89
N VAL A 56 3.93 4.03 -1.54
CA VAL A 56 2.81 4.84 -1.98
C VAL A 56 3.29 6.13 -2.61
N ASP A 57 2.62 6.51 -3.68
CA ASP A 57 2.72 7.82 -4.29
C ASP A 57 1.30 8.36 -4.46
N ILE A 58 0.88 9.22 -3.54
CA ILE A 58 -0.44 9.83 -3.50
C ILE A 58 -0.28 11.34 -3.54
N ASP A 59 -0.74 11.93 -4.64
CA ASP A 59 -0.85 13.38 -4.76
C ASP A 59 -2.12 13.84 -4.06
N HIS A 60 -2.00 14.82 -3.16
CA HIS A 60 -3.15 15.48 -2.55
C HIS A 60 -2.70 16.82 -1.95
N SER A 61 -3.51 17.87 -2.13
CA SER A 61 -3.17 19.19 -1.63
C SER A 61 -2.93 19.15 -0.13
N TRP A 62 -3.82 18.57 0.68
CA TRP A 62 -3.64 18.46 2.13
C TRP A 62 -3.71 17.01 2.59
N LYS A 63 -2.58 16.42 2.95
CA LYS A 63 -2.53 15.02 3.40
C LYS A 63 -3.20 14.78 4.75
N GLY A 64 -3.37 15.83 5.54
CA GLY A 64 -4.15 15.79 6.78
C GLY A 64 -5.62 15.41 6.58
N ASP A 65 -6.10 15.41 5.33
CA ASP A 65 -7.48 15.03 5.05
C ASP A 65 -7.67 13.56 4.72
N LEU A 66 -6.58 12.88 4.35
CA LEU A 66 -6.60 11.50 3.90
C LEU A 66 -6.65 10.51 5.06
N ARG A 67 -7.38 9.41 4.85
CA ARG A 67 -7.18 8.13 5.52
C ARG A 67 -6.70 7.12 4.49
N VAL A 68 -5.59 6.44 4.79
CA VAL A 68 -5.00 5.40 3.94
C VAL A 68 -4.91 4.10 4.73
N SER A 69 -5.42 3.01 4.18
CA SER A 69 -5.36 1.68 4.79
C SER A 69 -4.94 0.63 3.78
N LEU A 70 -4.15 -0.34 4.22
CA LEU A 70 -3.82 -1.53 3.44
C LEU A 70 -4.68 -2.70 3.91
N VAL A 71 -5.37 -3.34 2.97
CA VAL A 71 -6.26 -4.48 3.21
C VAL A 71 -5.66 -5.71 2.57
N ALA A 72 -5.44 -6.74 3.38
CA ALA A 72 -4.94 -8.04 2.97
C ALA A 72 -6.05 -8.91 2.34
N PRO A 73 -5.70 -10.00 1.62
CA PRO A 73 -6.66 -10.89 0.98
C PRO A 73 -7.67 -11.54 1.93
N ASP A 74 -7.31 -11.73 3.21
CA ASP A 74 -8.18 -12.30 4.23
C ASP A 74 -9.09 -11.27 4.92
N GLY A 75 -9.00 -9.99 4.51
CA GLY A 75 -9.76 -8.89 5.07
C GLY A 75 -9.09 -8.18 6.24
N THR A 76 -7.90 -8.61 6.68
CA THR A 76 -7.11 -7.87 7.68
C THR A 76 -6.81 -6.46 7.14
N GLU A 77 -7.22 -5.43 7.88
CA GLU A 77 -6.98 -4.03 7.55
C GLU A 77 -5.99 -3.44 8.55
N VAL A 78 -5.01 -2.71 8.05
CA VAL A 78 -4.11 -1.86 8.85
C VAL A 78 -4.18 -0.43 8.33
N VAL A 79 -4.42 0.53 9.23
CA VAL A 79 -4.40 1.95 8.90
C VAL A 79 -2.96 2.45 8.81
N LEU A 80 -2.57 2.89 7.62
CA LEU A 80 -1.23 3.40 7.36
C LEU A 80 -1.17 4.91 7.63
N HIS A 81 -2.17 5.66 7.17
CA HIS A 81 -2.28 7.10 7.38
C HIS A 81 -3.62 7.45 7.98
N ASN A 82 -3.64 8.25 9.03
CA ASN A 82 -4.88 8.69 9.65
C ASN A 82 -4.87 10.20 9.89
N ARG A 83 -5.09 10.97 8.82
CA ARG A 83 -5.31 12.41 8.88
C ARG A 83 -4.18 13.17 9.60
N THR A 84 -2.95 12.68 9.49
CA THR A 84 -1.76 13.31 10.07
C THR A 84 -1.08 14.22 9.05
N GLY A 85 -0.19 15.11 9.51
CA GLY A 85 0.58 15.98 8.62
C GLY A 85 -0.08 17.33 8.26
N GLY A 86 -1.36 17.53 8.60
CA GLY A 86 -2.06 18.81 8.43
C GLY A 86 -2.14 19.28 6.98
N SER A 87 -1.88 20.57 6.74
CA SER A 87 -1.91 21.19 5.41
C SER A 87 -0.66 20.91 4.55
N LYS A 88 0.12 19.88 4.89
CA LYS A 88 1.25 19.46 4.04
C LYS A 88 0.71 18.62 2.90
N ASP A 89 1.31 18.82 1.74
CA ASP A 89 0.98 18.07 0.54
C ASP A 89 1.47 16.62 0.63
N ASP A 90 0.77 15.76 -0.10
CA ASP A 90 1.14 14.40 -0.53
C ASP A 90 1.46 13.35 0.55
N VAL A 91 1.14 12.10 0.25
CA VAL A 91 1.63 10.92 0.99
C VAL A 91 2.52 10.12 0.05
N LYS A 92 3.83 10.31 0.19
CA LYS A 92 4.86 9.72 -0.66
C LYS A 92 5.94 9.08 0.21
N GLY A 93 6.25 7.82 -0.06
CA GLY A 93 7.27 7.05 0.68
C GLY A 93 6.84 5.60 0.87
N ILE A 94 7.43 4.96 1.87
CA ILE A 94 7.37 3.51 2.11
C ILE A 94 6.99 3.26 3.58
N TYR A 95 5.76 2.79 3.79
CA TYR A 95 5.36 2.27 5.10
C TYR A 95 6.13 0.98 5.40
N GLY A 96 6.67 0.91 6.61
CA GLY A 96 7.58 -0.16 7.05
C GLY A 96 9.06 0.13 6.79
N LEU A 97 9.40 1.32 6.26
CA LEU A 97 10.78 1.76 6.10
C LEU A 97 11.01 3.22 6.53
N ASP A 98 10.40 4.20 5.84
CA ASP A 98 10.64 5.63 6.06
C ASP A 98 9.37 6.41 6.46
N LEU A 99 8.18 5.86 6.20
CA LEU A 99 6.92 6.37 6.72
C LEU A 99 6.50 5.63 8.00
N GLU A 100 6.04 6.40 8.99
CA GLU A 100 5.39 5.88 10.19
C GLU A 100 3.92 5.56 9.90
N SER A 101 3.51 4.32 10.15
CA SER A 101 2.12 3.90 10.03
C SER A 101 1.29 4.30 11.26
N ALA A 102 0.01 4.59 11.06
CA ALA A 102 -0.91 4.92 12.15
C ALA A 102 -1.18 3.73 13.09
N GLU A 103 -1.14 2.51 12.56
CA GLU A 103 -1.28 1.24 13.28
C GLU A 103 -0.06 0.34 13.04
N ASP A 104 0.12 -0.67 13.91
CA ASP A 104 1.17 -1.68 13.75
C ASP A 104 0.91 -2.53 12.48
N MET A 105 1.92 -2.63 11.62
CA MET A 105 1.86 -3.42 10.38
C MET A 105 2.17 -4.91 10.60
N ALA A 106 2.60 -5.33 11.80
CA ALA A 106 2.94 -6.71 12.10
C ALA A 106 1.85 -7.75 11.70
N PRO A 107 0.53 -7.47 11.83
CA PRO A 107 -0.51 -8.39 11.37
C PRO A 107 -0.40 -8.76 9.89
N LEU A 108 0.04 -7.84 9.02
CA LEU A 108 0.12 -8.06 7.57
C LEU A 108 1.17 -9.13 7.19
N SER A 109 2.16 -9.36 8.05
CA SER A 109 3.15 -10.42 7.88
C SER A 109 2.65 -11.81 8.31
N GLN A 110 1.52 -11.88 9.03
CA GLN A 110 0.94 -13.13 9.54
C GLN A 110 -0.19 -13.69 8.66
N VAL A 111 -0.72 -12.90 7.73
CA VAL A 111 -1.83 -13.31 6.85
C VAL A 111 -1.36 -14.20 5.70
N THR A 112 -2.31 -14.87 5.07
CA THR A 112 -2.10 -15.47 3.74
C THR A 112 -2.00 -14.33 2.72
N ALA A 113 -0.79 -14.06 2.21
CA ALA A 113 -0.61 -12.93 1.29
C ALA A 113 -0.95 -13.24 -0.17
N THR A 114 -1.21 -14.49 -0.55
CA THR A 114 -1.68 -14.76 -1.91
C THR A 114 -3.12 -14.29 -2.06
N GLY A 115 -3.37 -13.45 -3.05
CA GLY A 115 -4.68 -12.88 -3.34
C GLY A 115 -4.64 -11.39 -3.61
N THR A 116 -5.80 -10.75 -3.53
CA THR A 116 -5.94 -9.31 -3.79
C THR A 116 -5.58 -8.52 -2.55
N TRP A 117 -4.65 -7.60 -2.70
CA TRP A 117 -4.33 -6.57 -1.74
C TRP A 117 -4.87 -5.23 -2.23
N SER A 118 -5.48 -4.47 -1.34
CA SER A 118 -6.08 -3.18 -1.68
C SER A 118 -5.47 -2.06 -0.84
N LEU A 119 -4.90 -1.06 -1.52
CA LEU A 119 -4.64 0.24 -0.89
C LEU A 119 -5.91 1.07 -0.99
N ARG A 120 -6.59 1.28 0.13
CA ARG A 120 -7.78 2.14 0.21
C ARG A 120 -7.39 3.55 0.64
N VAL A 121 -7.88 4.55 -0.09
CA VAL A 121 -7.63 5.96 0.20
C VAL A 121 -8.95 6.71 0.18
N SER A 122 -9.27 7.39 1.28
CA SER A 122 -10.46 8.24 1.39
C SER A 122 -10.08 9.65 1.83
N ASP A 123 -10.76 10.64 1.25
CA ASP A 123 -10.70 12.03 1.67
C ASP A 123 -11.88 12.36 2.59
N HIS A 124 -11.59 13.06 3.67
CA HIS A 124 -12.51 13.39 4.77
C HIS A 124 -12.62 14.90 5.00
N ALA A 125 -12.11 15.74 4.10
CA ALA A 125 -12.40 17.16 4.03
C ALA A 125 -12.94 17.54 2.66
N ARG A 126 -13.40 18.79 2.52
CA ARG A 126 -13.97 19.31 1.27
C ARG A 126 -12.95 20.16 0.54
N ARG A 127 -13.08 20.20 -0.79
CA ARG A 127 -12.43 21.13 -1.76
C ARG A 127 -11.05 20.73 -2.23
N ASP A 128 -10.39 19.83 -1.52
CA ASP A 128 -9.10 19.29 -1.92
C ASP A 128 -9.33 18.00 -2.72
N VAL A 129 -8.53 17.79 -3.75
CA VAL A 129 -8.63 16.59 -4.58
C VAL A 129 -7.24 16.06 -4.87
N GLY A 130 -7.16 14.78 -5.14
CA GLY A 130 -5.91 14.11 -5.41
C GLY A 130 -6.09 12.83 -6.19
N ALA A 131 -5.00 12.09 -6.34
CA ALA A 131 -5.00 10.81 -7.00
C ALA A 131 -3.93 9.90 -6.43
N ILE A 132 -4.20 8.59 -6.42
CA ILE A 132 -3.17 7.58 -6.25
C ILE A 132 -2.40 7.50 -7.57
N GLN A 133 -1.14 7.90 -7.56
CA GLN A 133 -0.25 7.83 -8.73
C GLN A 133 0.39 6.46 -8.84
N SER A 134 0.83 5.89 -7.72
CA SER A 134 1.28 4.51 -7.68
C SER A 134 1.10 3.87 -6.31
N PHE A 135 1.00 2.55 -6.32
CA PHE A 135 1.06 1.72 -5.14
C PHE A 135 1.88 0.48 -5.49
N GLN A 136 2.89 0.18 -4.68
CA GLN A 136 3.61 -1.09 -4.77
C GLN A 136 3.58 -1.77 -3.41
N LEU A 137 3.17 -3.03 -3.43
CA LEU A 137 3.30 -3.93 -2.31
C LEU A 137 4.57 -4.74 -2.49
N GLN A 138 5.44 -4.71 -1.49
CA GLN A 138 6.67 -5.48 -1.47
C GLN A 138 6.68 -6.42 -0.27
N PHE A 139 7.01 -7.66 -0.54
CA PHE A 139 7.32 -8.71 0.41
C PHE A 139 8.84 -8.86 0.45
N ALA A 140 9.45 -8.45 1.56
CA ALA A 140 10.89 -8.51 1.75
C ALA A 140 11.23 -9.57 2.82
N PRO A 141 12.42 -10.19 2.78
CA PRO A 141 12.92 -10.94 3.93
C PRO A 141 13.12 -10.04 5.16
#